data_AF-A0A4Z0P6Q0-F1
#
_entry.id   AF-A0A4Z0P6Q0-F1
#
_cell.length_a   1.000
_cell.length_b   1.000
_cell.length_c   1.000
_cell.angle_alpha   90.00
_cell.angle_beta   90.00
_cell.angle_gamma   90.00
#
_symmetry.space_group_name_H-M   'P 1'
#
loop_
_entity.id
_entity.type
_entity.pdbx_description
1 polymer ?
#
loop_
_entity_poly.entity_id
_entity_poly.type
_entity_poly.pdbx_seq_one_letter_code
_entity_poly.pdbx_strand_id
1 'polypeptide(L)'
;MLTLPETTALRLHATPRGHRLDFTIPEGRYAYVYRRTENEPWCCVARNACSPYVDSRPLYQETKPEYVVCFCDGSGIIMAATPIVQAR
;
A
#
# COMPACT_ATOMS: atom_id res chain seq x y z
N MET A 1 -11.37 18.42 21.54
CA MET A 1 -10.95 17.01 21.43
C MET A 1 -9.89 16.99 20.34
N LEU A 2 -8.60 16.89 20.68
CA LEU A 2 -7.53 16.87 19.68
C LEU A 2 -7.45 15.43 19.16
N THR A 3 -8.04 15.18 18.00
CA THR A 3 -7.82 13.93 17.26
C THR A 3 -6.36 13.93 16.83
N LEU A 4 -5.54 13.10 17.48
CA LEU A 4 -4.24 12.70 16.95
C LEU A 4 -4.47 12.25 15.50
N PRO A 5 -3.68 12.70 14.51
CA PRO A 5 -3.82 12.19 13.16
C PRO A 5 -3.67 10.68 13.24
N GLU A 6 -4.72 9.93 12.88
CA GLU A 6 -4.65 8.49 12.73
C GLU A 6 -3.44 8.21 11.85
N THR A 7 -2.41 7.65 12.47
CA THR A 7 -1.20 7.29 11.76
C THR A 7 -1.66 6.30 10.72
N THR A 8 -1.54 6.67 9.44
CA THR A 8 -2.05 5.85 8.33
C THR A 8 -1.16 4.61 8.25
N ALA A 9 -1.49 3.62 9.07
CA ALA A 9 -0.69 2.43 9.27
C ALA A 9 -1.12 1.40 8.24
N LEU A 10 -0.22 1.06 7.34
CA LEU A 10 -0.38 -0.07 6.44
C LEU A 10 -0.18 -1.37 7.24
N ARG A 11 -1.18 -2.26 7.19
CA ARG A 11 -1.08 -3.62 7.72
C ARG A 11 -1.05 -4.61 6.58
N LEU A 12 -0.16 -5.59 6.68
CA LEU A 12 0.09 -6.57 5.63
C LEU A 12 -0.18 -7.98 6.16
N HIS A 13 -0.95 -8.74 5.39
CA HIS A 13 -1.34 -10.10 5.72
C HIS A 13 -1.03 -11.04 4.54
N ALA A 14 -0.27 -12.10 4.80
CA ALA A 14 -0.09 -13.17 3.82
C ALA A 14 -1.40 -13.95 3.65
N THR A 15 -1.77 -14.24 2.41
CA THR A 15 -2.97 -15.02 2.07
C THR A 15 -2.61 -16.08 1.02
N PRO A 16 -3.40 -17.16 0.87
CA PRO A 16 -3.16 -18.15 -0.18
C PRO A 16 -3.21 -17.58 -1.61
N ARG A 17 -3.80 -16.39 -1.78
CA ARG A 17 -3.98 -15.73 -3.08
C ARG A 17 -3.05 -14.52 -3.29
N GLY A 18 -2.08 -14.29 -2.39
CA GLY A 18 -1.16 -13.16 -2.44
C GLY A 18 -1.13 -12.36 -1.14
N HIS A 19 -0.91 -11.05 -1.22
CA HIS A 19 -0.75 -10.18 -0.05
C HIS A 19 -1.97 -9.28 0.12
N ARG A 20 -2.62 -9.35 1.27
CA ARG A 20 -3.71 -8.43 1.65
C ARG A 20 -3.12 -7.23 2.39
N LEU A 21 -3.48 -6.04 1.94
CA LEU A 21 -3.12 -4.75 2.48
C LEU A 21 -4.36 -4.10 3.08
N ASP A 22 -4.30 -3.80 4.36
CA ASP A 22 -5.33 -3.04 5.08
C ASP A 22 -4.77 -1.66 5.45
N PHE A 23 -5.48 -0.60 5.04
CA PHE A 23 -5.12 0.80 5.29
C PHE A 23 -6.36 1.69 5.39
N THR A 24 -6.25 2.86 6.03
CA THR A 24 -7.30 3.88 6.05
C THR A 24 -7.02 4.92 4.97
N ILE A 25 -8.03 5.27 4.17
CA ILE A 25 -7.91 6.32 3.16
C ILE A 25 -8.43 7.63 3.79
N PRO A 26 -7.60 8.68 3.91
CA PRO A 26 -8.10 9.96 4.41
C PRO A 26 -9.17 10.54 3.47
N GLU A 27 -10.10 11.31 4.02
CA GLU A 27 -11.17 11.94 3.26
C GLU A 27 -10.62 12.81 2.11
N GLY A 28 -11.29 12.76 0.96
CA GLY A 28 -10.91 13.51 -0.24
C GLY A 28 -9.61 13.02 -0.91
N ARG A 29 -9.09 11.86 -0.51
CA ARG A 29 -7.87 11.28 -1.09
C ARG A 29 -8.15 9.96 -1.79
N TYR A 30 -7.25 9.60 -2.68
CA TYR A 30 -7.22 8.33 -3.37
C TYR A 30 -5.94 7.58 -3.02
N ALA A 31 -6.01 6.25 -2.90
CA ALA A 31 -4.87 5.42 -2.53
C ALA A 31 -4.25 4.76 -3.76
N TYR A 32 -2.95 4.96 -3.95
CA TYR A 32 -2.12 4.25 -4.92
C TYR A 32 -1.20 3.28 -4.19
N VAL A 33 -1.23 2.01 -4.59
CA VAL A 33 -0.41 0.96 -3.99
C VAL A 33 0.82 0.77 -4.86
N TYR A 34 1.99 0.86 -4.22
CA TYR A 34 3.26 0.58 -4.85
C TYR A 34 3.89 -0.64 -4.21
N ARG A 35 4.58 -1.42 -5.03
CA ARG A 35 5.33 -2.60 -4.64
C ARG A 35 6.72 -2.56 -5.25
N ARG A 36 7.72 -3.07 -4.54
CA ARG A 36 9.00 -3.50 -5.12
C ARG A 36 9.44 -4.82 -4.49
N THR A 37 10.31 -5.54 -5.19
CA THR A 37 11.14 -6.60 -4.58
C THR A 37 12.56 -6.09 -4.43
N GLU A 38 13.41 -6.87 -3.77
CA GLU A 38 14.82 -6.53 -3.62
C GLU A 38 15.46 -6.25 -4.99
N ASN A 39 16.18 -5.14 -5.10
CA ASN A 39 16.82 -4.62 -6.33
C ASN A 39 15.87 -4.23 -7.49
N GLU A 40 14.56 -4.24 -7.31
CA GLU A 40 13.61 -3.71 -8.30
C GLU A 40 13.16 -2.28 -7.97
N PRO A 41 12.88 -1.45 -8.99
CA PRO A 41 12.24 -0.15 -8.77
C PRO A 41 10.81 -0.32 -8.25
N TRP A 42 10.30 0.73 -7.59
CA TRP A 42 8.89 0.78 -7.20
C TRP A 42 7.97 0.73 -8.42
N CYS A 43 7.05 -0.23 -8.43
CA CYS A 43 6.00 -0.37 -9.43
C CYS A 43 4.64 -0.04 -8.82
N CYS A 44 3.85 0.80 -9.50
CA CYS A 44 2.45 1.03 -9.12
C CYS A 44 1.64 -0.22 -9.47
N VAL A 45 1.16 -0.93 -8.46
CA VAL A 45 0.38 -2.17 -8.64
C VAL A 45 -1.12 -1.92 -8.67
N ALA A 46 -1.59 -0.83 -8.04
CA ALA A 46 -2.97 -0.39 -8.11
C ALA A 46 -3.09 1.14 -7.98
N ARG A 47 -4.06 1.71 -8.71
CA ARG A 47 -4.51 3.10 -8.56
C ARG A 47 -5.94 3.09 -8.02
N ASN A 48 -6.30 4.10 -7.23
CA ASN A 48 -7.60 4.21 -6.57
C ASN A 48 -8.00 2.93 -5.80
N ALA A 49 -7.03 2.31 -5.13
CA ALA A 49 -7.24 1.09 -4.39
C ALA A 49 -8.15 1.32 -3.18
N CYS A 50 -9.08 0.41 -2.96
CA CYS A 50 -9.87 0.37 -1.73
C CYS A 50 -9.20 -0.57 -0.71
N SER A 51 -9.42 -0.31 0.57
CA SER A 51 -9.02 -1.21 1.66
C SER A 51 -10.19 -2.14 2.02
N PRO A 52 -9.96 -3.46 2.19
CA PRO A 52 -8.71 -4.17 1.93
C PRO A 52 -8.39 -4.28 0.42
N TYR A 53 -7.11 -4.15 0.08
CA TYR A 53 -6.59 -4.45 -1.27
C TYR A 53 -5.84 -5.78 -1.25
N VAL A 54 -5.98 -6.61 -2.28
CA VAL A 54 -5.22 -7.85 -2.42
C VAL A 54 -4.34 -7.77 -3.66
N ASP A 55 -3.02 -7.79 -3.46
CA ASP A 55 -2.08 -8.00 -4.55
C ASP A 55 -1.93 -9.51 -4.81
N SER A 56 -2.58 -9.97 -5.87
CA SER A 56 -2.55 -11.38 -6.30
C SER A 56 -1.54 -11.66 -7.41
N ARG A 57 -0.69 -10.69 -7.77
CA ARG A 57 0.35 -10.92 -8.79
C ARG A 57 1.33 -11.97 -8.27
N PRO A 58 1.69 -12.97 -9.09
CA PRO A 58 2.64 -14.00 -8.67
C PRO A 58 3.98 -13.34 -8.34
N LEU A 59 4.57 -13.80 -7.25
CA LEU A 59 5.91 -13.45 -6.84
C LEU A 59 6.76 -14.70 -6.93
N TYR A 60 8.01 -14.54 -7.35
CA TYR A 60 8.96 -15.64 -7.32
C TYR A 60 9.13 -16.10 -5.88
N GLN A 61 9.17 -17.42 -5.69
CA GLN A 61 9.48 -18.02 -4.39
C GLN A 61 10.79 -17.40 -3.90
N GLU A 62 10.84 -17.04 -2.61
CA GLU A 62 11.95 -16.34 -1.92
C GLU A 62 11.98 -14.80 -2.01
N THR A 63 11.13 -14.16 -2.80
CA THR A 63 11.06 -12.68 -2.79
C THR A 63 10.27 -12.16 -1.58
N LYS A 64 10.84 -11.18 -0.87
CA LYS A 64 10.17 -10.44 0.21
C LYS A 64 9.71 -9.08 -0.31
N PRO A 65 8.51 -8.98 -0.90
CA PRO A 65 8.03 -7.71 -1.44
C PRO A 65 7.85 -6.68 -0.34
N GLU A 66 8.18 -5.44 -0.68
CA GLU A 66 7.90 -4.26 0.13
C GLU A 66 6.74 -3.49 -0.49
N TYR A 67 5.89 -2.93 0.37
CA TYR A 67 4.72 -2.17 -0.03
C TYR A 67 4.71 -0.79 0.63
N VAL A 68 4.19 0.17 -0.12
CA VAL A 68 3.82 1.51 0.38
C VAL A 68 2.51 1.94 -0.26
N VAL A 69 1.66 2.61 0.52
CA VAL A 69 0.45 3.24 -0.01
C VAL A 69 0.67 4.75 -0.02
N CYS A 70 0.57 5.34 -1.20
CA CYS A 70 0.61 6.78 -1.41
C CYS A 70 -0.82 7.31 -1.51
N PHE A 71 -1.13 8.39 -0.81
CA PHE A 71 -2.41 9.06 -0.88
C PHE A 71 -2.28 10.32 -1.74
N CYS A 72 -3.10 10.42 -2.78
CA CYS A 72 -3.10 11.55 -3.69
C CYS A 72 -4.42 12.33 -3.68
N ASP A 73 -4.36 13.58 -4.11
CA ASP A 73 -5.54 14.40 -4.38
C ASP A 73 -6.24 14.01 -5.70
N GLY A 74 -7.31 14.71 -6.07
CA GLY A 74 -8.05 14.49 -7.31
C GLY A 74 -7.27 14.82 -8.59
N SER A 75 -6.11 15.48 -8.48
CA SER A 75 -5.19 15.72 -9.59
C SER A 75 -4.08 14.66 -9.68
N GLY A 76 -4.02 13.73 -8.73
CA GLY A 76 -3.02 12.66 -8.68
C GLY A 76 -1.69 13.08 -8.03
N ILE A 77 -1.62 14.24 -7.38
CA ILE A 77 -0.42 14.68 -6.65
C ILE A 77 -0.34 13.91 -5.33
N ILE A 78 0.81 13.30 -5.03
CA ILE A 78 1.03 12.56 -3.78
C ILE A 78 1.13 13.56 -2.62
N MET A 79 0.21 13.43 -1.66
CA MET A 79 0.09 14.29 -0.48
C MET A 79 0.63 13.64 0.79
N ALA A 80 0.62 12.31 0.86
CA ALA A 80 1.12 11.54 1.98
C ALA A 80 1.47 10.10 1.56
N ALA A 81 2.24 9.39 2.37
CA ALA A 81 2.50 7.97 2.20
C ALA A 81 2.55 7.26 3.55
N THR A 82 2.23 5.97 3.55
CA THR A 82 2.46 5.09 4.70
C THR A 82 3.96 4.83 4.87
N PRO A 83 4.43 4.34 6.03
CA PRO A 83 5.72 3.66 6.11
C PRO A 83 5.79 2.49 5.13
N ILE A 84 7.01 2.14 4.72
CA ILE A 84 7.26 0.93 3.92
C ILE A 84 7.07 -0.29 4.84
N VAL A 85 6.32 -1.28 4.36
CA VAL A 85 6.08 -2.54 5.09
C VAL A 85 6.48 -3.72 4.21
N GLN A 86 7.28 -4.62 4.76
CA GLN A 86 7.74 -5.84 4.07
C GLN A 86 6.84 -7.03 4.40
N ALA A 87 6.52 -7.85 3.40
CA ALA A 87 5.91 -9.16 3.63
C ALA A 87 6.87 -10.09 4.35
N ARG A 88 6.37 -10.80 5.37
CA ARG A 88 7.11 -11.84 6.08
C ARG A 88 6.81 -13.21 5.51
#